data_AF-A0A536TV45-F1
#
_entry.id   AF-A0A536TV45-F1
#
_cell.length_a   1.000
_cell.length_b   1.000
_cell.length_c   1.000
_cell.angle_alpha   90.00
_cell.angle_beta   90.00
_cell.angle_gamma   90.00
#
_symmetry.space_group_name_H-M   'P 1'
#
loop_
_entity.id
_entity.type
_entity.pdbx_description
1 polymer ?
#
loop_
_entity_poly.entity_id
_entity_poly.type
_entity_poly.pdbx_seq_one_letter_code
_entity_poly.pdbx_strand_id
1 'polypeptide(L)' 'MRFMVMVKATKDSEAGVLPDEKLLADMGKFNEELVKAGVML' A
#
# COMPACT_ATOMS: atom_id res chain seq x y z
N MET A 1 -1.02 20.14 -2.93
CA MET A 1 -0.54 19.98 -1.54
C MET A 1 -0.04 18.55 -1.41
N ARG A 2 1.16 18.31 -0.87
CA ARG A 2 1.76 16.96 -0.78
C ARG A 2 1.68 16.47 0.66
N PHE A 3 1.38 15.19 0.84
CA PHE A 3 1.33 14.53 2.14
C PHE A 3 2.32 13.37 2.16
N MET A 4 2.90 13.12 3.33
CA MET A 4 3.72 11.94 3.58
C MET A 4 2.88 10.96 4.39
N VAL A 5 2.67 9.76 3.86
CA VAL A 5 1.96 8.67 4.54
C VAL A 5 2.99 7.69 5.06
N MET A 6 3.00 7.47 6.37
CA MET A 6 3.81 6.44 7.03
C MET A 6 2.89 5.39 7.62
N VAL A 7 3.10 4.13 7.26
CA VAL A 7 2.37 2.99 7.84
C VAL A 7 3.25 2.39 8.92
N LYS A 8 2.71 2.25 10.14
CA LYS A 8 3.44 1.64 11.26
C LYS A 8 3.55 0.13 11.03
N ALA A 9 4.74 -0.43 11.25
CA ALA A 9 4.95 -1.86 11.19
C ALA A 9 4.11 -2.60 12.24
N THR A 10 3.63 -3.78 11.87
CA THR A 10 2.99 -4.74 12.76
C THR A 10 3.96 -5.88 13.08
N LYS A 11 3.68 -6.66 14.13
CA LYS A 11 4.48 -7.86 14.46
C LYS A 11 4.63 -8.80 13.27
N ASP A 12 3.55 -8.97 12.50
CA ASP A 12 3.53 -9.83 11.31
C ASP A 12 4.45 -9.28 10.21
N SER A 13 4.41 -7.96 9.98
CA SER A 13 5.30 -7.30 9.02
C SER A 13 6.77 -7.39 9.44
N GLU A 14 7.08 -7.26 10.74
CA GLU A 14 8.45 -7.39 11.27
C GLU A 14 8.94 -8.85 11.22
N ALA A 15 8.03 -9.81 11.30
CA ALA A 15 8.30 -11.24 11.14
C ALA A 15 8.40 -11.68 9.67
N GLY A 16 8.22 -10.77 8.69
CA GLY A 16 8.29 -11.08 7.27
C GLY A 16 7.08 -11.84 6.73
N VAL A 17 5.95 -11.82 7.45
CA VAL A 17 4.70 -12.41 6.98
C VAL A 17 4.15 -11.56 5.84
N LEU A 18 3.95 -12.19 4.68
CA LEU A 18 3.35 -11.53 3.52
C LEU A 18 1.82 -11.50 3.66
N PRO A 19 1.17 -10.43 3.16
CA PRO A 19 -0.28 -10.43 2.99
C PRO A 19 -0.72 -11.52 2.01
N ASP A 20 -2.00 -11.89 2.04
CA ASP A 20 -2.55 -12.79 1.04
C ASP A 20 -2.48 -12.18 -0.38
N GLU A 21 -2.44 -13.05 -1.39
CA GLU A 21 -2.28 -12.63 -2.79
C GLU A 21 -3.42 -11.73 -3.27
N LYS A 22 -4.63 -11.96 -2.77
CA LYS A 22 -5.81 -11.17 -3.13
C LYS A 22 -5.67 -9.74 -2.63
N LEU A 23 -5.22 -9.56 -1.39
CA LEU A 23 -4.98 -8.27 -0.78
C LEU A 23 -3.87 -7.52 -1.50
N LEU A 24 -2.78 -8.21 -1.90
CA LEU A 24 -1.73 -7.61 -2.73
C LEU A 24 -2.27 -7.13 -4.09
N ALA A 25 -3.12 -7.91 -4.74
CA ALA A 25 -3.75 -7.52 -6.00
C ALA A 25 -4.69 -6.32 -5.84
N ASP A 26 -5.53 -6.32 -4.79
CA ASP A 26 -6.45 -5.23 -4.48
C ASP A 26 -5.68 -3.94 -4.15
N MET A 27 -4.56 -4.03 -3.41
CA MET A 27 -3.66 -2.91 -3.13
C MET A 27 -3.00 -2.36 -4.39
N GLY A 28 -2.54 -3.23 -5.29
CA GLY A 28 -1.97 -2.84 -6.58
C GLY A 28 -2.95 -2.04 -7.42
N LYS A 29 -4.19 -2.54 -7.57
CA LYS A 29 -5.25 -1.84 -8.31
C LYS A 29 -5.57 -0.47 -7.70
N PHE A 30 -5.69 -0.40 -6.38
CA PHE A 30 -5.94 0.87 -5.69
C PHE A 30 -4.81 1.88 -5.92
N ASN A 31 -3.55 1.45 -5.80
CA ASN A 31 -2.40 2.34 -6.04
C ASN A 31 -2.33 2.80 -7.51
N GLU A 32 -2.65 1.95 -8.48
CA GLU A 32 -2.75 2.34 -9.89
C GLU A 32 -3.83 3.42 -10.12
N GLU A 33 -4.99 3.29 -9.48
CA GLU A 33 -6.06 4.29 -9.55
C GLU A 33 -5.60 5.63 -8.95
N LEU A 34 -4.88 5.60 -7.83
CA LEU A 34 -4.31 6.80 -7.21
C LEU A 34 -3.23 7.47 -8.07
N VAL A 35 -2.40 6.70 -8.76
CA VAL A 35 -1.40 7.22 -9.71
C VAL A 35 -2.09 7.83 -10.92
N LYS A 36 -3.09 7.16 -11.51
CA LYS A 36 -3.88 7.69 -12.63
C LYS A 36 -4.61 8.99 -12.26
N ALA A 37 -5.08 9.10 -11.01
CA ALA A 37 -5.69 10.31 -10.47
C ALA A 37 -4.67 11.43 -10.14
N GLY A 38 -3.36 11.16 -10.23
CA GLY A 38 -2.30 12.12 -9.92
C GLY A 38 -2.14 12.41 -8.42
N VAL A 39 -2.65 11.53 -7.56
CA VAL A 39 -2.63 11.69 -6.09
C VAL A 39 -1.40 11.03 -5.46
N MET A 40 -1.01 9.87 -5.98
CA MET A 40 0.19 9.13 -5.54
C MET A 40 1.39 9.54 -6.41
N LEU A 41 2.48 9.95 -5.75
CA LEU A 41 3.71 10.50 -6.36
C LEU A 41 4.90 9.56 -6.22
#